data_AF-A0A6J7ZED5-F1
#
_entry.id   AF-A0A6J7ZED5-F1
#
_cell.length_a   1.000
_cell.length_b   1.000
_cell.length_c   1.000
_cell.angle_alpha   90.00
_cell.angle_beta   90.00
_cell.angle_gamma   90.00
#
_symmetry.space_group_name_H-M   'P 1'
#
loop_
_entity.id
_entity.type
_entity.pdbx_description
1 polymer ?
#
loop_
_entity_poly.entity_id
_entity_poly.type
_entity_poly.pdbx_seq_one_letter_code
_entity_poly.pdbx_strand_id
1 'polypeptide(L)'
;MAILLGVMTSLLLIVGVTVSVAQQPTQNCDPAYPRDLAGNEICIPSPPPDLDCKDISYRRFVVLQPDPHNFDSDKDGIGCEGR
;
A
#
# COMPACT_ATOMS: atom_id res chain seq x y z
N MET A 1 -4.34 -56.09 12.74
CA MET A 1 -3.03 -56.40 13.36
C MET A 1 -1.99 -56.20 12.25
N ALA A 2 -1.32 -55.06 12.09
CA ALA A 2 -0.73 -54.18 13.09
C ALA A 2 -1.04 -52.69 12.83
N ILE A 3 -0.92 -51.92 13.90
CA ILE A 3 -1.37 -50.56 14.12
C ILE A 3 -0.14 -49.63 13.93
N LEU A 4 -0.38 -48.35 13.60
CA LEU A 4 0.44 -47.14 13.80
C LEU A 4 1.95 -47.33 14.10
N LEU A 5 2.84 -46.72 13.29
CA LEU A 5 3.99 -45.88 13.69
C LEU A 5 5.01 -45.78 12.53
N GLY A 6 5.12 -44.61 11.89
CA GLY A 6 6.32 -44.26 11.12
C GLY A 6 6.08 -43.43 9.86
N VAL A 7 6.49 -42.15 9.91
CA VAL A 7 6.80 -41.25 8.78
C VAL A 7 5.66 -40.46 8.11
N MET A 8 4.88 -39.77 8.94
CA MET A 8 4.39 -38.41 8.61
C MET A 8 5.51 -37.36 8.79
N THR A 9 6.68 -37.58 8.20
CA THR A 9 7.81 -36.62 8.24
C THR A 9 8.74 -36.86 7.06
N SER A 10 9.04 -35.77 6.36
CA SER A 10 10.17 -35.58 5.44
C SER A 10 9.87 -35.67 3.94
N LEU A 11 9.59 -34.48 3.40
CA LEU A 11 10.46 -33.86 2.38
C LEU A 11 10.22 -34.24 0.92
N LEU A 12 9.08 -33.80 0.39
CA LEU A 12 9.00 -33.32 -1.00
C LEU A 12 8.36 -31.92 -1.07
N LEU A 13 8.80 -31.03 -0.18
CA LEU A 13 8.57 -29.58 -0.21
C LEU A 13 9.68 -28.91 -1.03
N ILE A 14 9.74 -29.18 -2.34
CA ILE A 14 10.48 -28.33 -3.29
C ILE A 14 9.58 -28.00 -4.48
N VAL A 15 8.40 -27.46 -4.20
CA VAL A 15 7.81 -26.53 -5.16
C VAL A 15 8.69 -25.29 -5.09
N GLY A 16 9.58 -25.15 -6.07
CA GLY A 16 10.47 -24.01 -6.22
C GLY A 16 9.68 -22.73 -6.47
N VAL A 17 9.14 -22.13 -5.41
CA VAL A 17 8.63 -20.78 -5.44
C VAL A 17 9.83 -19.86 -5.24
N THR A 18 10.49 -19.47 -6.34
CA THR A 18 11.39 -18.33 -6.33
C THR A 18 10.52 -17.09 -6.16
N VAL A 19 10.36 -16.60 -4.93
CA VAL A 19 9.82 -15.26 -4.70
C VAL A 19 10.90 -14.28 -5.16
N SER A 20 10.85 -13.90 -6.43
CA SER A 20 11.54 -12.71 -6.91
C SER A 20 10.80 -11.52 -6.33
N VAL A 21 11.24 -11.04 -5.17
CA VAL A 21 10.86 -9.71 -4.71
C VAL A 21 11.60 -8.75 -5.64
N ALA A 22 10.97 -8.37 -6.74
CA ALA A 22 11.29 -7.12 -7.40
C ALA A 22 11.04 -6.05 -6.34
N GLN A 23 12.08 -5.64 -5.62
CA GLN A 23 12.00 -4.54 -4.68
C GLN A 23 11.79 -3.29 -5.53
N GLN A 24 10.51 -3.00 -5.78
CA GLN A 24 10.05 -1.70 -6.23
C GLN A 24 10.78 -0.67 -5.36
N PRO A 25 11.31 0.42 -5.93
CA PRO A 25 11.90 1.48 -5.12
C PRO A 25 10.86 1.82 -4.05
N THR A 26 11.26 1.75 -2.78
CA THR A 26 10.48 2.29 -1.69
C THR A 26 10.36 3.78 -1.97
N GLN A 27 9.36 4.16 -2.76
CA GLN A 27 8.92 5.54 -2.84
C GLN A 27 8.58 5.87 -1.40
N ASN A 28 9.35 6.76 -0.78
CA ASN A 28 9.02 7.24 0.55
C ASN A 28 7.66 7.91 0.43
N CYS A 29 6.60 7.19 0.80
CA CYS A 29 5.26 7.71 0.78
C CYS A 29 5.18 8.84 1.82
N ASP A 30 4.48 9.92 1.49
CA ASP A 30 4.30 11.02 2.41
C ASP A 30 3.34 10.59 3.53
N PRO A 31 3.71 10.75 4.81
CA PRO A 31 2.85 10.39 5.94
C PRO A 31 1.55 11.20 5.98
N ALA A 32 1.44 12.31 5.23
CA ALA A 32 0.19 13.05 5.08
C ALA A 32 -0.93 12.24 4.42
N TYR A 33 -0.61 11.15 3.69
CA TYR A 33 -1.58 10.36 2.92
C TYR A 33 -1.54 8.87 3.31
N PRO A 34 -2.00 8.48 4.52
CA PRO A 34 -1.75 7.15 5.05
C PRO A 34 -2.62 6.04 4.43
N ARG A 35 -3.87 6.34 4.07
CA ARG A 35 -4.84 5.33 3.61
C ARG A 35 -6.03 5.91 2.86
N ASP A 36 -6.66 5.08 2.05
CA ASP A 36 -7.98 5.36 1.49
C ASP A 36 -9.11 5.14 2.53
N LEU A 37 -10.33 5.55 2.19
CA LEU A 37 -11.51 5.35 3.05
C LEU A 37 -11.93 3.88 3.22
N ALA A 38 -11.45 2.97 2.37
CA ALA A 38 -11.66 1.53 2.53
C ALA A 38 -10.66 0.90 3.52
N GLY A 39 -9.66 1.66 3.98
CA GLY A 39 -8.65 1.21 4.93
C GLY A 39 -7.42 0.61 4.27
N ASN A 40 -7.26 0.72 2.95
CA ASN A 40 -6.05 0.29 2.26
C ASN A 40 -4.98 1.36 2.36
N GLU A 41 -3.75 0.93 2.61
CA GLU A 41 -2.59 1.82 2.55
C GLU A 41 -2.42 2.34 1.12
N ILE A 42 -2.15 3.65 1.00
CA ILE A 42 -1.86 4.28 -0.27
C ILE A 42 -0.45 4.87 -0.22
N CYS A 43 0.16 4.99 -1.39
CA CYS A 43 1.48 5.60 -1.50
C CYS A 43 1.43 6.76 -2.48
N ILE A 44 1.55 7.98 -1.95
CA ILE A 44 1.77 9.20 -2.71
C ILE A 44 3.08 9.81 -2.20
N PRO A 45 4.09 10.07 -3.04
CA PRO A 45 5.38 10.59 -2.59
C PRO A 45 5.26 12.05 -2.12
N SER A 46 6.20 12.54 -1.31
CA SER A 46 6.30 13.97 -1.00
C SER A 46 6.70 14.79 -2.25
N PRO A 47 6.30 16.06 -2.38
CA PRO A 47 6.81 16.94 -3.43
C PRO A 47 8.32 17.18 -3.28
N PRO A 48 9.08 17.43 -4.37
CA PRO A 48 8.64 17.53 -5.76
C PRO A 48 8.66 16.19 -6.56
N PRO A 49 7.84 16.05 -7.63
CA PRO A 49 6.96 17.06 -8.22
C PRO A 49 5.71 17.30 -7.37
N ASP A 50 5.07 18.45 -7.57
CA ASP A 50 3.73 18.68 -7.03
C ASP A 50 2.71 17.89 -7.86
N LEU A 51 1.89 17.08 -7.21
CA LEU A 51 0.92 16.19 -7.85
C LEU A 51 -0.47 16.76 -7.63
N ASP A 52 -1.28 16.81 -8.69
CA ASP A 52 -2.71 17.12 -8.59
C ASP A 52 -3.53 15.81 -8.56
N CYS A 53 -4.81 15.90 -8.17
CA CYS A 53 -5.74 14.76 -8.20
C CYS A 53 -5.83 14.07 -9.59
N LYS A 54 -5.54 14.80 -10.67
CA LYS A 54 -5.53 14.25 -12.04
C LYS A 54 -4.29 13.40 -12.34
N ASP A 55 -3.21 13.55 -11.55
CA ASP A 55 -1.92 12.90 -11.78
C ASP A 55 -1.81 11.56 -11.04
N ILE A 56 -2.72 11.29 -10.11
CA ILE A 56 -2.79 10.06 -9.31
C ILE A 56 -4.10 9.32 -9.56
N SER A 57 -4.12 8.01 -9.25
CA SER A 57 -5.33 7.18 -9.33
C SER A 57 -6.16 7.15 -8.04
N TYR A 58 -5.57 7.55 -6.90
CA TYR A 58 -6.25 7.53 -5.61
C TYR A 58 -7.32 8.61 -5.52
N ARG A 59 -8.45 8.28 -4.88
CA ARG A 59 -9.60 9.17 -4.66
C ARG A 59 -10.15 8.96 -3.28
N ARG A 60 -10.70 10.03 -2.68
CA ARG A 60 -11.31 9.99 -1.33
C ARG A 60 -10.42 9.25 -0.35
N PHE A 61 -9.27 9.84 -0.05
CA PHE A 61 -8.31 9.31 0.90
C PHE A 61 -8.11 10.27 2.06
N VAL A 62 -7.63 9.74 3.17
CA VAL A 62 -7.35 10.54 4.37
C VAL A 62 -6.20 11.48 4.07
N VAL A 63 -6.37 12.76 4.39
CA VAL A 63 -5.34 13.79 4.32
C VAL A 63 -5.07 14.30 5.74
N LEU A 64 -3.81 14.21 6.16
CA LEU A 64 -3.33 14.78 7.42
C LEU A 64 -2.63 16.11 7.15
N GLN A 65 -2.77 17.06 8.06
CA GLN A 65 -2.10 18.35 7.96
C GLN A 65 -0.66 18.28 8.50
N PRO A 66 0.31 19.00 7.90
CA PRO A 66 0.18 19.83 6.70
C PRO A 66 -0.01 18.97 5.45
N ASP A 67 -0.88 19.40 4.52
CA ASP A 67 -1.18 18.73 3.25
C ASP A 67 -0.23 19.22 2.14
N PRO A 68 0.89 18.50 1.83
CA PRO A 68 1.97 19.08 1.03
C PRO A 68 1.62 19.25 -0.46
N HIS A 69 0.62 18.53 -0.96
CA HIS A 69 0.10 18.64 -2.33
C HIS A 69 -1.24 19.40 -2.41
N ASN A 70 -1.80 19.80 -1.25
CA ASN A 70 -3.08 20.51 -1.19
C ASN A 70 -4.24 19.73 -1.84
N PHE A 71 -4.27 18.40 -1.64
CA PHE A 71 -5.35 17.54 -2.13
C PHE A 71 -6.69 17.77 -1.41
N ASP A 72 -6.66 18.31 -0.20
CA ASP A 72 -7.80 18.64 0.67
C ASP A 72 -7.90 20.17 0.82
N SER A 73 -8.51 20.80 -0.19
CA SER A 73 -8.60 22.26 -0.27
C SER A 73 -9.61 22.88 0.69
N ASP A 74 -10.67 22.15 1.05
CA ASP A 74 -11.71 22.56 2.00
C ASP A 74 -11.43 22.13 3.45
N LYS A 75 -10.39 21.32 3.67
CA LYS A 75 -9.81 20.96 4.97
C LYS A 75 -10.72 20.11 5.83
N ASP A 76 -11.49 19.23 5.19
CA ASP A 76 -12.36 18.30 5.89
C ASP A 76 -11.65 16.98 6.26
N GLY A 77 -10.39 16.83 5.82
CA GLY A 77 -9.54 15.66 6.04
C GLY A 77 -9.61 14.63 4.91
N ILE A 78 -10.31 14.91 3.81
CA ILE A 78 -10.50 14.00 2.68
C ILE A 78 -9.99 14.63 1.38
N GLY A 79 -8.98 14.01 0.79
CA GLY A 79 -8.39 14.46 -0.47
C GLY A 79 -9.11 13.94 -1.71
N CYS A 80 -9.10 14.76 -2.77
CA CYS A 80 -9.52 14.37 -4.12
C CYS A 80 -10.93 13.75 -4.21
N GLU A 81 -11.92 14.43 -3.63
CA GLU A 81 -13.32 14.00 -3.66
C GLU A 81 -14.02 14.24 -5.01
N GLY A 82 -13.54 15.24 -5.76
CA GLY A 82 -14.28 15.86 -6.86
C GLY A 82 -14.09 15.28 -8.27
N ARG A 83 -13.00 14.57 -8.56
CA ARG A 83 -12.78 13.77 -9.80
C ARG A 83 -11.37 13.23 -9.88
#